data_AF-A0A2S0I9D5-F1
#
_entry.id   AF-A0A2S0I9D5-F1
#
_cell.length_a   1.000
_cell.length_b   1.000
_cell.length_c   1.000
_cell.angle_alpha   90.00
_cell.angle_beta   90.00
_cell.angle_gamma   90.00
#
_symmetry.space_group_name_H-M   'P 1'
#
loop_
_entity.id
_entity.type
_entity.pdbx_description
1 polymer ?
#
loop_
_entity_poly.entity_id
_entity_poly.type
_entity_poly.pdbx_seq_one_letter_code
_entity_poly.pdbx_strand_id
1 'polypeptide(L)'
;MSSELADWKRALLPCRIPAIAALVLAGIAIYCFNAAKDIRLPYDPAKLNTISLRVDKVASCDTKAKIRGRWESYGALCVYSGNYPYMVFKFFEATYKVPYTEGERVEFTVVENDAQLTDSTIALQYNMAIPVRVYGVRKDGETLVDAKLVHDANYARKMKFNMNGWIALILAAGAAVITFKRARKILNEGMW
;
A
#
# COMPACT_ATOMS: atom_id res chain seq x y z
N MET A 1 -44.13 -32.68 -1.63
CA MET A 1 -42.76 -32.12 -1.64
C MET A 1 -42.69 -30.63 -1.96
N SER A 2 -43.60 -30.02 -2.75
CA SER A 2 -43.53 -28.57 -3.05
C SER A 2 -44.10 -27.66 -1.95
N SER A 3 -45.05 -28.15 -1.13
CA SER A 3 -45.70 -27.40 -0.04
C SER A 3 -44.78 -27.16 1.15
N GLU A 4 -44.10 -28.21 1.66
CA GLU A 4 -43.17 -28.09 2.78
C GLU A 4 -42.01 -27.13 2.46
N LEU A 5 -41.46 -27.21 1.26
CA LEU A 5 -40.37 -26.33 0.81
C LEU A 5 -40.82 -24.86 0.70
N ALA A 6 -42.09 -24.61 0.40
CA ALA A 6 -42.69 -23.28 0.40
C ALA A 6 -42.92 -22.74 1.82
N ASP A 7 -43.30 -23.61 2.77
CA ASP A 7 -43.49 -23.26 4.17
C ASP A 7 -42.17 -22.99 4.89
N TRP A 8 -41.13 -23.78 4.64
CA TRP A 8 -39.77 -23.50 5.12
C TRP A 8 -39.21 -22.18 4.57
N LYS A 9 -39.50 -21.84 3.31
CA LYS A 9 -39.13 -20.55 2.71
C LYS A 9 -39.80 -19.36 3.42
N ARG A 10 -41.06 -19.49 3.82
CA ARG A 10 -41.78 -18.45 4.59
C ARG A 10 -41.29 -18.38 6.03
N ALA A 11 -41.00 -19.52 6.66
CA ALA A 11 -40.49 -19.57 8.03
C ALA A 11 -39.10 -18.93 8.18
N LEU A 12 -38.22 -19.08 7.17
CA LEU A 12 -36.86 -18.51 7.18
C LEU A 12 -36.76 -17.08 6.62
N LEU A 13 -37.85 -16.50 6.11
CA LEU A 13 -37.90 -15.11 5.66
C LEU A 13 -37.34 -14.09 6.67
N PRO A 14 -37.62 -14.17 8.00
CA PRO A 14 -37.03 -13.28 9.00
C PRO A 14 -35.52 -13.48 9.24
N CYS A 15 -34.91 -14.55 8.73
CA CYS A 15 -33.46 -14.79 8.78
C CYS A 15 -32.73 -14.22 7.56
N ARG A 16 -33.43 -13.91 6.46
CA ARG A 16 -32.79 -13.42 5.21
C ARG A 16 -32.04 -12.11 5.40
N ILE A 17 -32.67 -11.11 6.02
CA ILE A 17 -32.08 -9.78 6.19
C ILE A 17 -30.79 -9.85 7.02
N PRO A 18 -30.75 -10.45 8.22
CA PRO A 18 -29.51 -10.52 8.99
C PRO A 18 -28.45 -11.43 8.33
N ALA A 19 -28.84 -12.48 7.59
CA ALA A 19 -27.90 -13.30 6.83
C ALA A 19 -27.24 -12.52 5.68
N ILE A 20 -28.02 -11.77 4.91
CA ILE A 20 -27.51 -10.91 3.83
C ILE A 20 -26.62 -9.81 4.42
N ALA A 21 -27.04 -9.18 5.52
CA ALA A 21 -26.22 -8.18 6.20
C ALA A 21 -24.87 -8.75 6.65
N ALA A 22 -24.86 -9.97 7.21
CA ALA A 22 -23.62 -10.64 7.61
C ALA A 22 -22.68 -10.89 6.41
N LEU A 23 -23.22 -11.36 5.28
CA LEU A 23 -22.42 -11.59 4.07
C LEU A 23 -21.86 -10.28 3.47
N VAL A 24 -22.68 -9.23 3.41
CA VAL A 24 -22.24 -7.91 2.92
C VAL A 24 -21.13 -7.35 3.81
N LEU A 25 -21.30 -7.41 5.13
CA LEU A 25 -20.31 -6.91 6.08
C LEU A 25 -19.01 -7.73 6.04
N ALA A 26 -19.10 -9.05 5.85
CA ALA A 26 -17.92 -9.89 5.63
C ALA A 26 -17.19 -9.52 4.33
N GLY A 27 -17.92 -9.26 3.24
CA GLY A 27 -17.35 -8.77 1.99
C GLY A 27 -16.63 -7.43 2.15
N ILE A 28 -17.23 -6.48 2.88
CA ILE A 28 -16.60 -5.18 3.21
C ILE A 28 -15.34 -5.40 4.04
N ALA A 29 -15.36 -6.29 5.04
CA ALA A 29 -14.19 -6.59 5.85
C ALA A 29 -13.02 -7.11 5.00
N ILE A 30 -13.29 -8.07 4.11
CA ILE A 30 -12.30 -8.62 3.17
C ILE A 30 -11.72 -7.53 2.28
N TYR A 31 -12.58 -6.68 1.71
CA TYR A 31 -12.14 -5.55 0.89
C TYR A 31 -11.21 -4.61 1.68
N CYS A 32 -11.61 -4.23 2.89
CA CYS A 32 -10.81 -3.34 3.74
C CYS A 32 -9.44 -3.95 4.10
N PHE A 33 -9.38 -5.24 4.46
CA PHE A 33 -8.10 -5.89 4.75
C PHE A 33 -7.21 -6.02 3.52
N ASN A 34 -7.77 -6.33 2.35
CA ASN A 34 -7.01 -6.37 1.10
C ASN A 34 -6.47 -4.98 0.75
N ALA A 35 -7.30 -3.93 0.85
CA ALA A 35 -6.87 -2.55 0.63
C ALA A 35 -5.75 -2.13 1.60
N ALA A 36 -5.84 -2.50 2.88
CA ALA A 36 -4.78 -2.25 3.86
C ALA A 36 -3.48 -2.99 3.53
N LYS A 37 -3.58 -4.23 3.03
CA LYS A 37 -2.43 -5.04 2.62
C LYS A 37 -1.72 -4.46 1.40
N ASP A 38 -2.47 -3.91 0.46
CA ASP A 38 -1.93 -3.32 -0.77
C ASP A 38 -1.25 -1.96 -0.55
N ILE A 39 -1.52 -1.27 0.57
CA ILE A 39 -0.81 -0.05 0.94
C ILE A 39 0.61 -0.40 1.39
N ARG A 40 1.58 -0.04 0.55
CA ARG A 40 3.01 -0.08 0.86
C ARG A 40 3.36 1.07 1.80
N LEU A 41 4.02 0.72 2.90
CA LEU A 41 4.62 1.70 3.79
C LEU A 41 6.02 2.03 3.27
N PRO A 42 6.34 3.30 3.02
CA PRO A 42 7.73 3.74 2.84
C PRO A 42 8.57 3.36 4.06
N TYR A 43 9.90 3.41 3.93
CA TYR A 43 10.79 3.22 5.08
C TYR A 43 10.46 4.21 6.20
N ASP A 44 10.79 3.80 7.43
CA ASP A 44 10.68 4.65 8.61
C ASP A 44 11.49 5.94 8.40
N PRO A 45 10.89 7.14 8.50
CA PRO A 45 11.58 8.42 8.32
C PRO A 45 12.81 8.58 9.21
N ALA A 46 12.83 7.96 10.40
CA ALA A 46 13.97 8.02 11.32
C ALA A 46 15.22 7.27 10.80
N LYS A 47 15.05 6.41 9.79
CA LYS A 47 16.14 5.65 9.16
C LYS A 47 16.59 6.25 7.84
N LEU A 48 16.00 7.37 7.43
CA LEU A 48 16.33 8.03 6.18
C LEU A 48 17.42 9.07 6.40
N ASN A 49 18.36 9.13 5.47
CA ASN A 49 19.41 10.13 5.39
C ASN A 49 19.06 11.16 4.32
N THR A 50 19.49 12.39 4.53
CA THR A 50 19.42 13.44 3.51
C THR A 50 20.79 13.60 2.87
N ILE A 51 20.84 13.50 1.55
CA ILE A 51 22.03 13.73 0.75
C ILE A 51 21.81 14.92 -0.17
N SER A 52 22.85 15.71 -0.43
CA SER A 52 22.82 16.81 -1.39
C SER A 52 23.64 16.43 -2.62
N LEU A 53 23.07 16.60 -3.81
CA LEU A 53 23.74 16.29 -5.06
C LEU A 53 23.39 17.27 -6.17
N ARG A 54 24.26 17.31 -7.18
CA ARG A 54 23.96 17.97 -8.45
C ARG A 54 23.34 16.96 -9.41
N VAL A 55 22.23 17.33 -10.04
CA VAL A 55 21.62 16.55 -11.11
C VAL A 55 22.48 16.72 -12.36
N ASP A 56 23.19 15.67 -12.79
CA ASP A 56 24.01 15.76 -14.00
C ASP A 56 23.30 15.17 -15.23
N LYS A 57 22.39 14.22 -15.01
CA LYS A 57 21.56 13.66 -16.08
C LYS A 57 20.22 13.20 -15.54
N VAL A 58 19.16 13.47 -16.31
CA VAL A 58 17.81 12.95 -16.08
C VAL A 58 17.47 11.97 -17.19
N ALA A 59 17.07 10.75 -16.84
CA ALA A 59 16.70 9.73 -17.82
C ALA A 59 15.49 8.91 -17.36
N SER A 60 14.93 8.12 -18.26
CA SER A 60 14.05 7.02 -17.86
C SER A 60 14.88 5.77 -17.65
N CYS A 61 14.64 5.05 -16.56
CA CYS A 61 15.24 3.75 -16.34
C CYS A 61 14.18 2.69 -16.05
N ASP A 62 14.42 1.49 -16.58
CA ASP A 62 13.50 0.37 -16.40
C ASP A 62 13.43 -0.03 -14.93
N THR A 63 12.20 -0.22 -14.48
CA THR A 63 11.91 -0.76 -13.16
C THR A 63 10.86 -1.86 -13.28
N LYS A 64 10.95 -2.83 -12.37
CA LYS A 64 9.97 -3.91 -12.27
C LYS A 64 9.28 -3.78 -10.93
N ALA A 65 7.96 -3.75 -10.93
CA ALA A 65 7.19 -3.86 -9.69
C ALA A 65 6.15 -4.97 -9.80
N LYS A 66 5.87 -5.59 -8.67
CA LYS A 66 4.73 -6.48 -8.53
C LYS A 66 3.47 -5.62 -8.36
N ILE A 67 2.62 -5.57 -9.38
CA ILE A 67 1.33 -4.86 -9.40
C ILE A 67 0.24 -5.94 -9.48
N ARG A 68 -0.67 -5.96 -8.49
CA ARG A 68 -1.77 -6.95 -8.41
C ARG A 68 -1.31 -8.42 -8.59
N GLY A 69 -0.13 -8.74 -8.07
CA GLY A 69 0.44 -10.09 -8.13
C GLY A 69 1.26 -10.42 -9.38
N ARG A 70 1.26 -9.57 -10.42
CA ARG A 70 2.05 -9.75 -11.65
C ARG A 70 3.27 -8.83 -11.65
N TRP A 71 4.38 -9.31 -12.21
CA TRP A 71 5.56 -8.49 -12.46
C TRP A 71 5.34 -7.69 -13.73
N GLU A 72 5.34 -6.37 -13.62
CA GLU A 72 5.22 -5.45 -14.75
C GLU A 72 6.48 -4.59 -14.81
N SER A 73 7.01 -4.41 -16.03
CA SER A 73 8.10 -3.48 -16.31
C SER A 73 7.51 -2.13 -16.71
N TYR A 74 8.03 -1.04 -16.15
CA TYR A 74 7.67 0.32 -16.54
C TYR A 74 8.89 1.24 -16.44
N GLY A 75 8.88 2.33 -17.21
CA GLY A 75 9.89 3.37 -17.11
C GLY A 75 9.65 4.22 -15.86
N ALA A 76 10.66 4.31 -14.99
CA ALA A 76 10.69 5.28 -13.91
C ALA A 76 11.59 6.45 -14.30
N LEU A 77 11.35 7.63 -13.74
CA LEU A 77 12.28 8.75 -13.84
C LEU A 77 13.48 8.45 -12.93
N CYS A 78 14.67 8.74 -13.42
CA CYS A 78 15.92 8.43 -12.75
C CYS A 78 16.93 9.57 -12.92
N VAL A 79 17.65 9.88 -11.85
CA VAL A 79 18.68 10.93 -11.83
C VAL A 79 20.04 10.31 -11.60
N TYR A 80 21.03 10.85 -12.32
CA TYR A 80 22.43 10.52 -12.17
C TYR A 80 23.19 11.76 -11.68
N SER A 81 24.23 11.50 -10.90
CA SER A 81 25.11 12.55 -10.37
C SER A 81 26.54 12.06 -10.37
N GLY A 82 27.46 12.90 -10.80
CA GLY A 82 28.89 12.71 -10.70
C GLY A 82 29.39 12.75 -9.26
N ASN A 83 28.60 13.28 -8.31
CA ASN A 83 28.85 13.11 -6.88
C ASN A 83 28.79 11.63 -6.46
N TYR A 84 27.96 10.83 -7.16
CA TYR A 84 27.74 9.40 -6.88
C TYR A 84 27.72 8.62 -8.21
N PRO A 85 28.88 8.45 -8.87
CA PRO A 85 28.96 8.04 -10.27
C PRO A 85 28.42 6.63 -10.55
N TYR A 86 28.30 5.80 -9.52
CA TYR A 86 27.82 4.42 -9.62
C TYR A 86 26.37 4.24 -9.14
N MET A 87 25.73 5.32 -8.69
CA MET A 87 24.38 5.27 -8.13
C MET A 87 23.36 5.81 -9.13
N VAL A 88 22.18 5.19 -9.16
CA VAL A 88 21.03 5.65 -9.95
C VAL A 88 19.88 5.95 -9.00
N PHE A 89 19.53 7.21 -8.87
CA PHE A 89 18.44 7.64 -7.99
C PHE A 89 17.10 7.45 -8.71
N LYS A 90 16.33 6.44 -8.29
CA LYS A 90 15.03 6.08 -8.87
C LYS A 90 13.88 6.71 -8.08
N PHE A 91 12.99 7.37 -8.80
CA PHE A 91 11.82 8.05 -8.23
C PHE A 91 10.55 7.21 -8.41
N PHE A 92 9.66 7.29 -7.41
CA PHE A 92 8.41 6.55 -7.37
C PHE A 92 7.31 7.42 -6.77
N GLU A 93 6.05 7.13 -7.12
CA GLU A 93 4.88 7.78 -6.51
C GLU A 93 4.96 9.31 -6.55
N ALA A 94 4.98 9.98 -5.40
CA ALA A 94 5.02 11.44 -5.30
C ALA A 94 6.33 12.03 -5.86
N THR A 95 7.47 11.34 -5.69
CA THR A 95 8.77 11.86 -6.14
C THR A 95 8.91 11.83 -7.66
N TYR A 96 8.16 10.96 -8.35
CA TYR A 96 8.14 10.89 -9.82
C TYR A 96 7.55 12.16 -10.47
N LYS A 97 6.69 12.90 -9.76
CA LYS A 97 6.02 14.09 -10.30
C LYS A 97 6.88 15.36 -10.22
N VAL A 98 8.03 15.29 -9.55
CA VAL A 98 8.93 16.44 -9.41
C VAL A 98 9.72 16.60 -10.71
N PRO A 99 9.64 17.75 -11.40
CA PRO A 99 10.46 17.99 -12.57
C PRO A 99 11.91 18.19 -12.14
N TYR A 100 12.86 17.62 -12.88
CA TYR A 100 14.29 17.81 -12.66
C TYR A 100 14.97 18.43 -13.87
N THR A 101 15.92 19.32 -13.61
CA THR A 101 16.72 20.02 -14.62
C THR A 101 18.19 19.70 -14.41
N GLU A 102 18.90 19.37 -15.48
CA GLU A 102 20.34 19.15 -15.43
C GLU A 102 21.07 20.41 -14.92
N GLY A 103 22.09 20.20 -14.10
CA GLY A 103 22.87 21.23 -13.46
C GLY A 103 22.33 21.72 -12.11
N GLU A 104 21.06 21.45 -11.77
CA GLU A 104 20.44 21.93 -10.54
C GLU A 104 20.96 21.16 -9.30
N ARG A 105 20.93 21.82 -8.12
CA ARG A 105 21.23 21.17 -6.84
C ARG A 105 19.94 20.75 -6.16
N VAL A 106 19.92 19.52 -5.69
CA VAL A 106 18.77 18.92 -5.04
C VAL A 106 19.22 18.16 -3.81
N GLU A 107 18.31 18.03 -2.85
CA GLU A 107 18.50 17.17 -1.72
C GLU A 107 17.51 16.01 -1.78
N PHE A 108 18.03 14.80 -1.63
CA PHE A 108 17.23 13.57 -1.64
C PHE A 108 17.24 12.93 -0.27
N THR A 109 16.08 12.42 0.11
CA THR A 109 15.92 11.60 1.30
C THR A 109 15.93 10.13 0.87
N VAL A 110 16.95 9.39 1.28
CA VAL A 110 17.25 7.99 0.89
C VAL A 110 17.53 7.14 2.12
N VAL A 111 17.60 5.81 2.00
CA VAL A 111 17.90 4.93 3.16
C VAL A 111 19.41 4.85 3.39
N GLU A 112 20.16 4.84 2.31
CA GLU A 112 21.59 4.69 2.26
C GLU A 112 22.29 5.92 2.85
N ASN A 113 23.40 5.71 3.55
CA ASN A 113 24.24 6.82 4.02
C ASN A 113 25.31 7.20 2.98
N ASP A 114 26.00 8.31 3.19
CA ASP A 114 26.99 8.83 2.23
C ASP A 114 28.15 7.85 1.96
N ALA A 115 28.61 7.12 2.99
CA ALA A 115 29.64 6.11 2.86
C ALA A 115 29.19 4.93 1.96
N GLN A 116 27.93 4.51 2.07
CA GLN A 116 27.37 3.46 1.21
C GLN A 116 27.15 3.93 -0.22
N LEU A 117 26.81 5.20 -0.43
CA LEU A 117 26.59 5.78 -1.74
C LEU A 117 27.89 6.04 -2.52
N THR A 118 29.01 6.17 -1.81
CA THR A 118 30.34 6.33 -2.38
C THR A 118 31.10 5.00 -2.52
N ASP A 119 30.67 3.95 -1.81
CA ASP A 119 31.22 2.60 -1.98
C ASP A 119 30.93 2.08 -3.39
N SER A 120 32.00 1.98 -4.17
CA SER A 120 31.97 1.57 -5.57
C SER A 120 32.28 0.09 -5.76
N THR A 121 32.56 -0.66 -4.70
CA THR A 121 33.09 -2.03 -4.80
C THR A 121 32.17 -2.95 -5.61
N ILE A 122 30.87 -2.97 -5.27
CA ILE A 122 29.87 -3.80 -5.97
C ILE A 122 29.68 -3.31 -7.41
N ALA A 123 29.57 -1.99 -7.60
CA ALA A 123 29.34 -1.42 -8.92
C ALA A 123 30.48 -1.69 -9.89
N LEU A 124 31.73 -1.59 -9.42
CA LEU A 124 32.93 -1.89 -10.18
C LEU A 124 33.06 -3.38 -10.49
N GLN A 125 32.81 -4.24 -9.50
CA GLN A 125 32.92 -5.69 -9.66
C GLN A 125 31.97 -6.24 -10.74
N TYR A 126 30.76 -5.69 -10.80
CA TYR A 126 29.71 -6.15 -11.71
C TYR A 126 29.45 -5.20 -12.88
N ASN A 127 30.26 -4.15 -13.02
CA ASN A 127 30.11 -3.06 -14.00
C ASN A 127 28.64 -2.60 -14.15
N MET A 128 27.99 -2.34 -13.01
CA MET A 128 26.57 -2.04 -12.95
C MET A 128 26.28 -0.85 -12.06
N ALA A 129 25.25 -0.09 -12.42
CA ALA A 129 24.78 1.03 -11.60
C ALA A 129 23.81 0.53 -10.52
N ILE A 130 24.01 0.99 -9.29
CA ILE A 130 23.24 0.54 -8.12
C ILE A 130 22.01 1.44 -7.95
N PRO A 131 20.79 0.86 -7.95
CA PRO A 131 19.57 1.65 -7.84
C PRO A 131 19.33 2.10 -6.40
N VAL A 132 19.22 3.40 -6.18
CA VAL A 132 18.88 4.02 -4.90
C VAL A 132 17.48 4.57 -4.97
N ARG A 133 16.61 4.22 -4.03
CA ARG A 133 15.22 4.70 -4.02
C ARG A 133 15.12 6.02 -3.26
N VAL A 134 14.50 7.02 -3.90
CA VAL A 134 14.26 8.33 -3.29
C VAL A 134 12.86 8.41 -2.67
N TYR A 135 12.80 8.78 -1.39
CA TYR A 135 11.57 8.89 -0.60
C TYR A 135 11.13 10.34 -0.35
N GLY A 136 12.06 11.29 -0.43
CA GLY A 136 11.79 12.71 -0.21
C GLY A 136 12.71 13.57 -1.06
N VAL A 137 12.26 14.79 -1.35
CA VAL A 137 12.93 15.72 -2.26
C VAL A 137 12.80 17.13 -1.71
N ARG A 138 13.93 17.82 -1.61
CA ARG A 138 14.01 19.24 -1.26
C ARG A 138 14.84 19.98 -2.32
N LYS A 139 14.37 21.15 -2.76
CA LYS A 139 15.02 22.01 -3.77
C LYS A 139 15.02 23.44 -3.28
N ASP A 140 16.15 24.13 -3.39
CA ASP A 140 16.28 25.54 -3.01
C ASP A 140 15.73 25.88 -1.61
N GLY A 141 15.84 24.94 -0.67
CA GLY A 141 15.31 25.05 0.69
C GLY A 141 13.82 24.70 0.86
N GLU A 142 13.08 24.50 -0.23
CA GLU A 142 11.67 24.10 -0.23
C GLU A 142 11.51 22.57 -0.31
N THR A 143 10.77 21.99 0.64
CA THR A 143 10.46 20.56 0.66
C THR A 143 9.32 20.26 -0.31
N LEU A 144 9.65 19.74 -1.50
CA LEU A 144 8.67 19.36 -2.52
C LEU A 144 7.98 18.03 -2.20
N VAL A 145 8.72 17.09 -1.62
CA VAL A 145 8.18 15.81 -1.14
C VAL A 145 8.77 15.50 0.22
N ASP A 146 7.93 15.56 1.24
CA ASP A 146 8.30 15.17 2.59
C ASP A 146 8.06 13.67 2.78
N ALA A 147 9.15 12.91 2.94
CA ALA A 147 9.12 11.47 3.16
C ALA A 147 8.31 11.10 4.43
N LYS A 148 8.37 11.93 5.47
CA LYS A 148 7.63 11.73 6.72
C LYS A 148 6.13 11.90 6.50
N LEU A 149 5.72 12.99 5.86
CA LEU A 149 4.29 13.20 5.57
C LEU A 149 3.72 12.08 4.68
N VAL A 150 4.49 11.61 3.70
CA VAL A 150 4.07 10.47 2.85
C VAL A 150 3.97 9.18 3.66
N HIS A 151 4.94 8.91 4.54
CA HIS A 151 4.90 7.76 5.44
C HIS A 151 3.67 7.80 6.35
N ASP A 152 3.46 8.92 7.05
CA ASP A 152 2.36 9.10 8.01
C ASP A 152 1.00 9.01 7.32
N ALA A 153 0.85 9.59 6.12
CA ALA A 153 -0.38 9.50 5.34
C ALA A 153 -0.67 8.06 4.88
N ASN A 154 0.35 7.30 4.48
CA ASN A 154 0.20 5.88 4.12
C ASN A 154 -0.12 5.02 5.35
N TYR A 155 0.53 5.30 6.48
CA TYR A 155 0.29 4.63 7.75
C TYR A 155 -1.13 4.88 8.26
N ALA A 156 -1.57 6.13 8.30
CA ALA A 156 -2.92 6.51 8.72
C ALA A 156 -3.99 5.86 7.83
N ARG A 157 -3.79 5.86 6.50
CA ARG A 157 -4.70 5.17 5.56
C ARG A 157 -4.75 3.67 5.83
N LYS A 158 -3.62 3.02 6.02
CA LYS A 158 -3.54 1.59 6.32
C LYS A 158 -4.25 1.24 7.62
N MET A 159 -4.03 2.04 8.67
CA MET A 159 -4.72 1.88 9.95
C MET A 159 -6.23 2.08 9.83
N LYS A 160 -6.67 3.09 9.08
CA LYS A 160 -8.10 3.32 8.82
C LYS A 160 -8.76 2.12 8.13
N PHE A 161 -8.13 1.56 7.09
CA PHE A 161 -8.66 0.38 6.42
C PHE A 161 -8.67 -0.85 7.34
N ASN A 162 -7.60 -1.09 8.11
CA ASN A 162 -7.59 -2.18 9.09
C ASN A 162 -8.69 -2.03 10.14
N MET A 163 -8.86 -0.83 10.70
CA MET A 163 -9.89 -0.54 11.70
C MET A 163 -11.30 -0.74 11.12
N ASN A 164 -11.56 -0.23 9.91
CA ASN A 164 -12.83 -0.44 9.23
C ASN A 164 -13.10 -1.93 8.94
N GLY A 165 -12.05 -2.69 8.56
CA GLY A 165 -12.14 -4.13 8.37
C GLY A 165 -12.55 -4.85 9.65
N TRP A 166 -11.97 -4.49 10.79
CA TRP A 166 -12.34 -5.04 12.10
C TRP A 166 -13.76 -4.66 12.51
N ILE A 167 -14.17 -3.39 12.36
CA ILE A 167 -15.53 -2.95 12.66
C ILE A 167 -16.54 -3.74 11.83
N ALA A 168 -16.32 -3.88 10.52
CA ALA A 168 -17.18 -4.64 9.64
C ALA A 168 -17.26 -6.12 10.05
N LEU A 169 -16.13 -6.72 10.44
CA LEU A 169 -16.08 -8.12 10.89
C LEU A 169 -16.88 -8.34 12.19
N ILE A 170 -16.76 -7.43 13.16
CA ILE A 170 -17.52 -7.49 14.42
C ILE A 170 -19.02 -7.36 14.15
N LEU A 171 -19.42 -6.43 13.28
CA LEU A 171 -20.83 -6.27 12.89
C LEU A 171 -21.34 -7.51 12.14
N ALA A 172 -20.52 -8.13 11.27
CA ALA A 172 -20.86 -9.36 10.56
C ALA A 172 -21.10 -10.51 11.54
N ALA A 173 -20.24 -10.66 12.56
CA ALA A 173 -20.42 -11.65 13.61
C ALA A 173 -21.73 -11.42 14.40
N GLY A 174 -22.04 -10.17 14.73
CA GLY A 174 -23.31 -9.82 15.38
C GLY A 174 -24.54 -10.21 14.55
N ALA A 175 -24.54 -9.90 13.26
CA ALA A 175 -25.62 -10.28 12.34
C ALA A 175 -25.73 -11.81 12.17
N ALA A 176 -24.62 -12.52 12.14
CA ALA A 176 -24.59 -13.98 12.09
C ALA A 176 -25.18 -14.61 13.36
N VAL A 177 -24.86 -14.08 14.54
CA VAL A 177 -25.45 -14.54 15.82
C VAL A 177 -26.95 -14.33 15.86
N ILE A 178 -27.46 -13.18 15.39
CA ILE A 178 -28.90 -12.92 15.30
C ILE A 178 -29.57 -13.92 14.36
N THR A 179 -28.96 -14.18 13.19
CA THR A 179 -29.45 -15.16 12.22
C THR A 179 -29.53 -16.55 12.84
N PHE A 180 -28.47 -16.98 13.53
CA PHE A 180 -28.42 -18.28 14.20
C PHE A 180 -29.46 -18.41 15.30
N LYS A 181 -29.63 -17.39 16.16
CA LYS A 181 -30.66 -17.38 17.20
C LYS A 181 -32.08 -17.50 16.62
N ARG A 182 -32.37 -16.78 15.53
CA ARG A 182 -33.67 -16.85 14.85
C ARG A 182 -33.90 -18.21 14.19
N ALA A 183 -32.90 -18.75 13.49
CA ALA A 183 -32.98 -20.07 12.87
C ALA A 183 -33.19 -21.18 13.92
N ARG A 184 -32.46 -21.13 15.04
CA ARG A 184 -32.61 -22.09 16.15
C ARG A 184 -34.01 -22.03 16.78
N LYS A 185 -34.59 -20.83 16.92
CA LYS A 185 -35.96 -20.67 17.43
C LYS A 185 -36.98 -21.33 16.49
N ILE A 186 -36.89 -21.06 15.19
CA ILE A 186 -37.77 -21.65 14.17
C ILE A 186 -37.65 -23.18 14.14
N LEU A 187 -36.43 -23.72 14.22
CA LEU A 187 -36.20 -25.16 14.24
C LEU A 187 -36.79 -25.80 15.50
N ASN A 188 -36.69 -25.15 16.66
CA ASN A 188 -37.29 -25.65 17.90
C ASN A 188 -38.82 -25.59 17.89
N GLU A 189 -39.41 -24.57 17.25
CA GLU A 189 -40.86 -24.44 17.09
C GLU A 189 -41.44 -25.45 16.08
N GLY A 190 -40.67 -25.87 15.07
CA GLY A 190 -41.11 -26.87 14.07
C GLY A 190 -40.91 -28.34 14.48
N MET A 191 -40.33 -28.61 15.66
CA MET A 191 -40.19 -29.96 16.23
C MET A 191 -41.30 -30.33 17.22
N TRP A 192 -42.28 -29.43 17.42
CA TRP A 192 -43.49 -29.61 18.22
C TRP A 192 -44.72 -29.46 17.33
#